data_AF-A0A354XGS6-F1
#
_entry.id   AF-A0A354XGS6-F1
#
_cell.length_a   1.000
_cell.length_b   1.000
_cell.length_c   1.000
_cell.angle_alpha   90.00
_cell.angle_beta   90.00
_cell.angle_gamma   90.00
#
_symmetry.space_group_name_H-M   'P 1'
#
loop_
_entity.id
_entity.type
_entity.pdbx_description
1 polymer ?
#
loop_
_entity_poly.entity_id
_entity_poly.type
_entity_poly.pdbx_seq_one_letter_code
_entity_poly.pdbx_strand_id
1 'polypeptide(L)'
;KAAADATGHSDTTAPSLRVIADHIRSCAFLIADGVLPSNEGRGYVLRRIIRRAIRHGHKLGAAEPFFHKLVSALDAEMGDAYPELR
;
A
#
# COMPACT_ATOMS: atom_id res chain seq x y z
N LYS A 1 -2.77 -5.35 -10.90
CA LYS A 1 -3.92 -4.67 -11.53
C LYS A 1 -4.43 -3.53 -10.64
N ALA A 2 -4.91 -3.80 -9.42
CA ALA A 2 -5.40 -2.76 -8.50
C ALA A 2 -4.47 -1.54 -8.30
N ALA A 3 -3.15 -1.74 -8.20
CA ALA A 3 -2.20 -0.62 -8.11
C ALA A 3 -2.17 0.27 -9.36
N ALA A 4 -2.38 -0.30 -10.56
CA ALA A 4 -2.44 0.44 -11.81
C ALA A 4 -3.71 1.28 -11.85
N ASP A 5 -4.85 0.66 -11.52
CA ASP A 5 -6.15 1.33 -11.45
C ASP A 5 -6.16 2.45 -10.41
N ALA A 6 -5.61 2.20 -9.21
CA ALA A 6 -5.53 3.17 -8.13
C ALA A 6 -4.61 4.37 -8.45
N THR A 7 -3.57 4.16 -9.27
CA THR A 7 -2.66 5.24 -9.68
C THR A 7 -3.05 5.90 -10.99
N GLY A 8 -4.06 5.38 -11.70
CA GLY A 8 -4.42 5.84 -13.05
C GLY A 8 -3.36 5.54 -14.10
N HIS A 9 -2.44 4.59 -13.84
CA HIS A 9 -1.32 4.30 -14.71
C HIS A 9 -1.64 3.11 -15.63
N SER A 10 -1.60 3.32 -16.95
CA SER A 10 -2.01 2.32 -17.94
C SER A 10 -1.01 1.18 -18.15
N ASP A 11 0.29 1.43 -17.95
CA ASP A 11 1.32 0.41 -18.11
C ASP A 11 1.43 -0.48 -16.86
N THR A 12 0.85 -1.68 -16.95
CA THR A 12 0.86 -2.65 -15.84
C THR A 12 2.23 -3.27 -15.55
N THR A 13 3.24 -3.04 -16.41
CA THR A 13 4.59 -3.56 -16.24
C THR A 13 5.52 -2.63 -15.46
N ALA A 14 5.09 -1.40 -15.20
CA ALA A 14 5.86 -0.38 -14.51
C ALA A 14 6.37 -0.90 -13.14
N PRO A 15 7.70 -0.89 -12.86
CA PRO A 15 8.26 -1.43 -11.62
C PRO A 15 7.68 -0.83 -10.33
N SER A 16 7.28 0.45 -10.37
CA SER A 16 6.63 1.13 -9.25
C SER A 16 5.32 0.45 -8.81
N LEU A 17 4.58 -0.18 -9.73
CA LEU A 17 3.34 -0.89 -9.39
C LEU A 17 3.61 -2.09 -8.47
N ARG A 18 4.72 -2.80 -8.71
CA ARG A 18 5.16 -3.91 -7.85
C ARG A 18 5.58 -3.41 -6.47
N VAL A 19 6.26 -2.27 -6.40
CA VAL A 19 6.64 -1.65 -5.11
C VAL A 19 5.41 -1.25 -4.31
N ILE A 20 4.42 -0.62 -4.95
CA ILE A 20 3.17 -0.21 -4.30
C ILE A 20 2.40 -1.44 -3.78
N ALA A 21 2.26 -2.48 -4.60
CA ALA A 21 1.59 -3.72 -4.23
C ALA A 21 2.29 -4.43 -3.06
N ASP A 22 3.62 -4.43 -3.03
CA ASP A 22 4.38 -4.98 -1.92
C ASP A 22 4.19 -4.17 -0.63
N HIS A 23 4.23 -2.84 -0.74
CA HIS A 23 4.12 -1.95 0.40
C HIS A 23 2.72 -1.96 1.02
N ILE A 24 1.64 -2.11 0.25
CA ILE A 24 0.30 -2.20 0.85
C ILE A 24 0.15 -3.43 1.75
N ARG A 25 0.70 -4.59 1.33
CA ARG A 25 0.72 -5.80 2.17
C ARG A 25 1.43 -5.51 3.49
N SER A 26 2.67 -5.04 3.42
CA SER A 26 3.48 -4.76 4.62
C SER A 26 2.81 -3.73 5.54
N CYS A 27 2.27 -2.66 4.98
CA CYS A 27 1.62 -1.61 5.78
C CYS A 27 0.33 -2.10 6.44
N ALA A 28 -0.52 -2.82 5.70
CA ALA A 28 -1.80 -3.29 6.21
C ALA A 28 -1.61 -4.26 7.38
N PHE A 29 -0.73 -5.26 7.23
CA PHE A 29 -0.42 -6.20 8.31
C PHE A 29 0.21 -5.53 9.53
N LEU A 30 1.15 -4.60 9.34
CA LEU A 30 1.72 -3.85 10.46
C LEU A 30 0.66 -3.07 11.23
N ILE A 31 -0.31 -2.46 10.52
CA ILE A 31 -1.41 -1.72 11.16
C ILE A 31 -2.37 -2.69 11.87
N ALA A 32 -2.69 -3.83 11.26
CA ALA A 32 -3.51 -4.88 11.88
C ALA A 32 -2.87 -5.42 13.18
N ASP A 33 -1.54 -5.53 13.21
CA ASP A 33 -0.74 -5.89 14.39
C ASP A 33 -0.59 -4.75 15.42
N GLY A 34 -1.31 -3.63 15.25
CA GLY A 34 -1.33 -2.50 16.17
C GLY A 34 -0.15 -1.53 16.02
N VAL A 35 0.65 -1.61 14.96
CA VAL A 35 1.70 -0.63 14.68
C VAL A 35 1.10 0.61 14.02
N LEU A 36 1.23 1.76 14.69
CA LEU A 36 0.78 3.05 14.15
C LEU A 36 1.96 3.87 13.60
N PRO A 37 1.78 4.69 12.55
CA PRO A 37 2.84 5.52 12.00
C PRO A 37 3.36 6.55 13.02
N SER A 38 4.65 6.47 13.37
CA SER A 38 5.30 7.35 14.35
C SER A 38 6.65 7.86 13.86
N ASN A 39 7.35 8.67 14.67
CA ASN A 39 8.71 9.14 14.37
C ASN A 39 9.81 8.19 14.85
N GLU A 40 9.48 7.12 15.58
CA GLU A 40 10.46 6.25 16.23
C GLU A 40 10.07 4.76 16.14
N GLY A 41 11.03 3.87 16.39
CA GLY A 41 10.80 2.42 16.47
C GLY A 41 10.09 1.82 15.24
N ARG A 42 9.16 0.90 15.48
CA ARG A 42 8.38 0.22 14.42
C ARG A 42 7.48 1.19 13.64
N GLY A 43 6.92 2.19 14.31
CA GLY A 43 6.07 3.19 13.67
C GLY A 43 6.83 4.08 12.66
N TYR A 44 8.12 4.33 12.89
CA TYR A 44 8.97 5.02 11.91
C TYR A 44 9.21 4.18 10.65
N VAL A 45 9.44 2.88 10.81
CA VAL A 45 9.57 1.95 9.67
C VAL A 45 8.29 1.95 8.84
N LEU A 46 7.12 1.76 9.49
CA LEU A 46 5.82 1.84 8.84
C LEU A 46 5.63 3.15 8.08
N ARG A 47 5.88 4.29 8.74
CA ARG A 47 5.80 5.62 8.12
C ARG A 47 6.67 5.73 6.86
N ARG A 48 7.89 5.18 6.88
CA ARG A 48 8.79 5.21 5.71
C ARG A 48 8.27 4.36 4.56
N ILE A 49 7.70 3.18 4.83
CA ILE A 49 7.13 2.30 3.81
C ILE A 49 5.91 2.98 3.17
N ILE A 50 4.99 3.54 3.97
CA ILE A 50 3.83 4.30 3.47
C ILE A 50 4.29 5.45 2.57
N ARG A 51 5.22 6.28 3.03
CA ARG A 51 5.74 7.42 2.25
C ARG A 51 6.45 6.98 0.97
N ARG A 52 7.13 5.85 0.98
CA ARG A 52 7.77 5.28 -0.22
C ARG A 52 6.72 4.81 -1.24
N ALA A 53 5.65 4.15 -0.79
CA ALA A 53 4.55 3.73 -1.67
C ALA A 53 3.88 4.95 -2.34
N ILE A 54 3.58 5.98 -1.55
CA ILE A 54 3.02 7.25 -2.04
C ILE A 54 3.96 7.91 -3.06
N ARG A 55 5.26 7.96 -2.79
CA ARG A 55 6.25 8.47 -3.75
C ARG A 55 6.24 7.70 -5.07
N HIS A 56 6.14 6.37 -5.02
CA HIS A 56 6.03 5.54 -6.23
C HIS A 56 4.72 5.83 -6.98
N GLY A 57 3.62 6.10 -6.30
CA GLY A 57 2.37 6.54 -6.93
C GLY A 57 2.50 7.89 -7.62
N HIS A 58 3.11 8.88 -6.97
CA HIS A 58 3.39 10.18 -7.61
C HIS A 58 4.29 10.04 -8.84
N LYS A 59 5.31 9.15 -8.78
CA LYS A 59 6.15 8.85 -9.95
C LYS A 59 5.36 8.28 -11.14
N LEU A 60 4.21 7.64 -10.86
CA LEU A 60 3.31 7.09 -11.88
C LEU A 60 2.21 8.08 -12.31
N GLY A 61 2.15 9.28 -11.71
CA GLY A 61 1.17 10.31 -12.04
C GLY A 61 -0.04 10.38 -11.12
N ALA A 62 -0.07 9.63 -10.01
CA ALA A 62 -1.17 9.72 -9.06
C ALA A 62 -1.21 11.11 -8.40
N ALA A 63 -2.28 11.86 -8.64
CA ALA A 63 -2.51 13.19 -8.09
C ALA A 63 -3.29 13.16 -6.77
N GLU A 64 -4.17 12.16 -6.62
CA GLU A 64 -5.08 12.02 -5.47
C GLU A 64 -4.60 10.92 -4.50
N PRO A 65 -5.01 10.97 -3.21
CA PRO A 65 -4.79 9.88 -2.28
C PRO A 65 -5.36 8.55 -2.82
N PHE A 66 -4.48 7.57 -3.02
CA PHE A 66 -4.84 6.29 -3.62
C PHE A 66 -4.54 5.07 -2.73
N PHE A 67 -3.57 5.18 -1.82
CA PHE A 67 -2.98 3.99 -1.19
C PHE A 67 -3.99 3.22 -0.31
N HIS A 68 -4.88 3.91 0.40
CA HIS A 68 -5.94 3.27 1.21
C HIS A 68 -6.95 2.48 0.36
N LYS A 69 -7.14 2.85 -0.92
CA LYS A 69 -8.06 2.15 -1.83
C LYS A 69 -7.58 0.73 -2.16
N LEU A 70 -6.30 0.44 -1.91
CA LEU A 70 -5.72 -0.88 -2.13
C LEU A 70 -6.02 -1.86 -0.99
N VAL A 71 -6.55 -1.40 0.15
CA VAL A 71 -6.91 -2.28 1.27
C VAL A 71 -8.05 -3.23 0.87
N SER A 72 -9.08 -2.74 0.16
CA SER A 72 -10.17 -3.61 -0.31
C SER A 72 -9.71 -4.66 -1.31
N ALA A 73 -8.77 -4.31 -2.19
CA ALA A 73 -8.15 -5.26 -3.11
C ALA A 73 -7.27 -6.28 -2.39
N LEU A 74 -6.62 -5.88 -1.29
CA LEU A 74 -5.84 -6.77 -0.45
C LEU A 74 -6.74 -7.75 0.32
N ASP A 75 -7.82 -7.25 0.93
CA ASP A 75 -8.83 -8.06 1.62
C ASP A 75 -9.47 -9.09 0.69
N ALA A 76 -9.83 -8.71 -0.54
CA ALA A 76 -10.37 -9.65 -1.52
C ALA A 76 -9.41 -10.82 -1.87
N GLU A 77 -8.09 -10.61 -1.77
CA GLU A 77 -7.08 -11.62 -2.09
C GLU A 77 -6.62 -12.43 -0.86
N MET A 78 -6.68 -11.84 0.34
CA MET A 78 -6.04 -12.39 1.55
C MET A 78 -6.98 -12.51 2.75
N GLY A 79 -8.14 -11.85 2.75
CA GLY A 79 -9.03 -11.71 3.91
C GLY A 79 -9.70 -12.98 4.40
N ASP A 80 -9.72 -14.05 3.61
CA ASP A 80 -10.17 -15.37 4.06
C ASP A 80 -9.11 -16.04 4.96
N ALA A 81 -7.82 -15.86 4.63
CA ALA A 81 -6.71 -16.39 5.42
C ALA A 81 -6.32 -15.45 6.58
N TYR A 82 -6.62 -14.15 6.45
CA TYR A 82 -6.24 -13.10 7.39
C TYR A 82 -7.45 -12.19 7.70
N PRO A 83 -8.41 -12.64 8.53
CA PRO A 83 -9.63 -11.90 8.83
C PRO A 83 -9.40 -10.53 9.49
N GLU A 84 -8.22 -10.28 10.07
CA GLU A 84 -7.81 -9.01 10.65
C GLU A 84 -7.65 -7.87 9.62
N LEU A 85 -7.67 -8.19 8.33
CA LEU A 85 -7.62 -7.20 7.24
C LEU A 85 -9.00 -6.64 6.84
N ARG A 86 -10.09 -7.19 7.38
CA ARG A 86 -11.49 -6.82 7.05
C ARG A 86 -11.96 -5.55 7.78
#